data_AF-A0A921LDX5-F1
#
_entry.id   AF-A0A921LDX5-F1
#
_cell.length_a   1.000
_cell.length_b   1.000
_cell.length_c   1.000
_cell.angle_alpha   90.00
_cell.angle_beta   90.00
_cell.angle_gamma   90.00
#
_symmetry.space_group_name_H-M   'P 1'
#
loop_
_entity.id
_entity.type
_entity.pdbx_description
1 polymer ?
#
loop_
_entity_poly.entity_id
_entity_poly.type
_entity_poly.pdbx_seq_one_letter_code
_entity_poly.pdbx_strand_id
1 'polypeptide(L)'
;MQSLKNLSSLSALYECCLKGYKTYFLRASELNQKLTDARKHGREGAVINGLVKPSCLIINEIGRCVFDKENTRMFFDVIDRRYNKDGPSIMIFTSNKTPNQWIEYFSEDDALAFSN
;
A
#
# COMPACT_ATOMS: atom_id res chain seq x y z
N MET A 1 -20.06 -10.02 4.07
CA MET A 1 -18.98 -9.71 3.11
C MET A 1 -17.75 -9.03 3.73
N GLN A 2 -17.90 -7.97 4.53
CA GLN A 2 -16.75 -7.28 5.16
C GLN A 2 -15.95 -8.14 6.15
N SER A 3 -16.64 -8.97 6.94
CA SER A 3 -16.00 -9.93 7.87
C SER A 3 -15.09 -10.95 7.17
N LEU A 4 -15.48 -11.45 5.98
CA LEU A 4 -14.72 -12.45 5.22
C LEU A 4 -13.43 -11.90 4.57
N LYS A 5 -13.41 -10.62 4.17
CA LYS A 5 -12.19 -9.97 3.62
C LYS A 5 -11.20 -9.55 4.71
N ASN A 6 -11.69 -9.22 5.91
CA ASN A 6 -10.81 -9.04 7.06
C ASN A 6 -10.07 -10.35 7.37
N LEU A 7 -10.76 -11.48 7.31
CA LEU A 7 -10.17 -12.81 7.48
C LEU A 7 -9.08 -13.12 6.42
N SER A 8 -9.22 -12.69 5.17
CA SER A 8 -8.21 -12.94 4.12
C SER A 8 -6.92 -12.13 4.30
N SER A 9 -7.03 -10.87 4.76
CA SER A 9 -5.83 -10.07 5.06
C SER A 9 -5.11 -10.57 6.32
N LEU A 10 -5.86 -11.08 7.30
CA LEU A 10 -5.33 -11.67 8.52
C LEU A 10 -4.67 -13.04 8.27
N SER A 11 -5.24 -13.88 7.40
CA SER A 11 -4.61 -15.14 7.02
C SER A 11 -3.30 -14.90 6.26
N ALA A 12 -3.28 -13.95 5.32
CA ALA A 12 -2.06 -13.56 4.62
C ALA A 12 -0.97 -13.02 5.58
N LEU A 13 -1.37 -12.19 6.55
CA LEU A 13 -0.49 -11.74 7.62
C LEU A 13 0.08 -12.92 8.42
N TYR A 14 -0.77 -13.84 8.83
CA TYR A 14 -0.38 -15.04 9.59
C TYR A 14 0.64 -15.89 8.81
N GLU A 15 0.38 -16.15 7.52
CA GLU A 15 1.29 -16.89 6.64
C GLU A 15 2.64 -16.18 6.45
N CYS A 16 2.64 -14.85 6.26
CA CYS A 16 3.89 -14.09 6.19
C CYS A 16 4.70 -14.21 7.49
N CYS A 17 4.03 -14.16 8.65
CA CYS A 17 4.67 -14.33 9.95
C CYS A 17 5.23 -15.74 10.16
N LEU A 18 4.51 -16.79 9.80
CA LEU A 18 4.98 -18.18 9.90
C LEU A 18 6.24 -18.43 9.08
N LYS A 19 6.38 -17.75 7.93
CA LYS A 19 7.58 -17.81 7.07
C LYS A 19 8.73 -16.93 7.56
N GLY A 20 8.60 -16.27 8.71
CA GLY A 20 9.61 -15.38 9.27
C GLY A 20 9.77 -14.05 8.54
N TYR A 21 8.81 -13.68 7.68
CA TYR A 21 8.89 -12.42 6.94
C TYR A 21 8.58 -11.24 7.85
N LYS A 22 9.48 -10.24 7.83
CA LYS A 22 9.22 -8.93 8.44
C LYS A 22 8.03 -8.31 7.73
N THR A 23 6.89 -8.26 8.42
CA THR A 23 5.61 -7.86 7.83
C THR A 23 5.18 -6.52 8.37
N TYR A 24 4.68 -5.64 7.49
CA TYR A 24 4.06 -4.39 7.86
C TYR A 24 2.64 -4.33 7.31
N PHE A 25 1.68 -4.15 8.21
CA PHE A 25 0.26 -4.07 7.91
C PHE A 25 -0.26 -2.68 8.26
N LEU A 26 -1.04 -2.09 7.35
CA LEU A 26 -1.75 -0.83 7.58
C LEU A 26 -2.98 -0.73 6.66
N ARG A 27 -3.93 0.11 7.02
CA ARG A 27 -5.06 0.46 6.15
C ARG A 27 -4.65 1.53 5.13
N ALA A 28 -5.36 1.61 4.02
CA ALA A 28 -5.17 2.63 2.99
C ALA A 28 -5.32 4.05 3.57
N SER A 29 -6.27 4.26 4.48
CA SER A 29 -6.46 5.55 5.17
C SER A 29 -5.29 5.91 6.09
N GLU A 30 -4.73 4.94 6.80
CA GLU A 30 -3.55 5.12 7.65
C GLU A 30 -2.32 5.43 6.80
N LEU A 31 -2.18 4.77 5.65
CA LEU A 31 -1.14 5.08 4.67
C LEU A 31 -1.28 6.51 4.16
N ASN A 32 -2.49 6.90 3.70
CA ASN A 32 -2.74 8.25 3.19
C ASN A 32 -2.40 9.34 4.23
N GLN A 33 -2.80 9.14 5.49
CA GLN A 33 -2.46 10.04 6.58
C GLN A 33 -0.95 10.08 6.83
N LYS A 34 -0.29 8.91 6.86
CA LYS A 34 1.16 8.80 7.06
C LYS A 34 1.96 9.51 5.96
N LEU A 35 1.54 9.41 4.69
CA LEU A 35 2.18 10.12 3.58
C LEU A 35 1.95 11.64 3.67
N THR A 36 0.72 12.05 4.03
CA THR A 36 0.38 13.45 4.28
C THR A 36 1.26 14.07 5.37
N ASP A 37 1.44 13.37 6.49
CA ASP A 37 2.26 13.86 7.60
C ASP A 37 3.75 13.82 7.26
N ALA A 38 4.20 12.86 6.44
CA ALA A 38 5.56 12.83 5.94
C ALA A 38 5.87 14.11 5.15
N ARG A 39 4.96 14.52 4.26
CA ARG A 39 5.08 15.76 3.48
C ARG A 39 5.09 17.02 4.35
N LYS A 40 4.16 17.10 5.30
CA LYS A 40 4.07 18.24 6.23
C LYS A 40 5.36 18.46 7.03
N HIS A 41 6.13 17.39 7.25
CA HIS A 41 7.32 17.42 8.09
C HIS A 41 8.64 17.17 7.34
N GLY A 42 8.63 17.11 6.01
CA GLY A 42 9.84 16.85 5.21
C GLY A 42 10.49 15.48 5.48
N ARG A 43 9.68 14.44 5.73
CA ARG A 43 10.12 13.08 6.09
C ARG A 43 9.71 12.01 5.07
N GLU A 44 9.39 12.42 3.85
CA GLU A 44 8.92 11.59 2.74
C GLU A 44 9.85 10.40 2.50
N GLY A 45 11.15 10.66 2.30
CA GLY A 45 12.13 9.61 2.02
C GLY A 45 12.24 8.58 3.15
N ALA A 46 12.20 9.01 4.41
CA ALA A 46 12.25 8.11 5.55
C ALA A 46 11.00 7.22 5.65
N VAL A 47 9.82 7.79 5.39
CA VAL A 47 8.54 7.07 5.41
C VAL A 47 8.46 6.07 4.25
N ILE A 48 8.83 6.48 3.03
CA ILE A 48 8.88 5.62 1.85
C ILE A 48 9.84 4.45 2.09
N ASN A 49 11.06 4.72 2.59
CA ASN A 49 12.02 3.66 2.92
C ASN A 49 11.49 2.70 3.99
N GLY A 50 10.74 3.22 4.97
CA GLY A 50 10.06 2.40 5.98
C GLY A 50 8.99 1.47 5.41
N LEU A 51 8.34 1.85 4.31
CA LEU A 51 7.35 1.03 3.59
C LEU A 51 8.01 0.03 2.61
N VAL A 52 9.18 0.35 2.07
CA VAL A 52 9.95 -0.54 1.16
C VAL A 52 10.70 -1.64 1.93
N LYS A 53 11.20 -1.33 3.12
CA LYS A 53 12.07 -2.24 3.90
C LYS A 53 11.44 -3.60 4.27
N PRO A 54 10.17 -3.70 4.73
CA PRO A 54 9.56 -4.98 5.10
C PRO A 54 9.55 -5.99 3.95
N SER A 55 9.71 -7.27 4.26
CA SER A 55 9.61 -8.36 3.29
C SER A 55 8.17 -8.54 2.80
N CYS A 56 7.17 -8.26 3.64
CA CYS A 56 5.75 -8.36 3.33
C CYS A 56 5.07 -7.02 3.70
N LEU A 57 4.48 -6.33 2.73
CA LEU A 57 3.70 -5.11 2.94
C LEU A 57 2.24 -5.40 2.60
N ILE A 58 1.34 -5.21 3.58
CA ILE A 58 -0.09 -5.46 3.43
C ILE A 58 -0.83 -4.14 3.60
N ILE A 59 -1.57 -3.73 2.56
CA ILE A 59 -2.36 -2.50 2.57
C ILE A 59 -3.84 -2.88 2.44
N ASN A 60 -4.57 -2.71 3.54
CA ASN A 60 -5.97 -3.11 3.65
C ASN A 60 -6.92 -1.96 3.31
N GLU A 61 -8.14 -2.31 2.91
CA GLU A 61 -9.24 -1.38 2.67
C GLU A 61 -8.96 -0.31 1.60
N ILE A 62 -8.25 -0.67 0.51
CA ILE A 62 -8.13 0.19 -0.68
C ILE A 62 -9.54 0.56 -1.18
N GLY A 63 -9.74 1.82 -1.58
CA GLY A 63 -11.04 2.32 -2.02
C GLY A 63 -11.92 2.88 -0.89
N ARG A 64 -11.35 3.14 0.30
CA ARG A 64 -12.05 3.81 1.42
C ARG A 64 -11.62 5.25 1.69
N CYS A 65 -10.52 5.68 1.10
CA CYS A 65 -10.07 7.06 1.12
C CYS A 65 -9.54 7.41 -0.27
N VAL A 66 -9.57 8.70 -0.61
CA VAL A 66 -8.98 9.23 -1.83
C VAL A 66 -7.59 9.75 -1.50
N PHE A 67 -6.61 9.33 -2.29
CA PHE A 67 -5.25 9.86 -2.24
C PHE A 67 -5.21 11.13 -3.07
N ASP A 68 -4.67 12.21 -2.52
CA ASP A 68 -4.35 13.39 -3.31
C ASP A 68 -3.22 13.09 -4.30
N LYS A 69 -2.91 14.04 -5.18
CA LYS A 69 -1.91 13.86 -6.23
C LYS A 69 -0.53 13.47 -5.68
N GLU A 70 -0.06 14.16 -4.65
CA GLU A 70 1.26 13.90 -4.08
C GLU A 70 1.30 12.57 -3.30
N ASN A 71 0.26 12.20 -2.55
CA ASN A 71 0.21 10.89 -1.90
C ASN A 71 0.05 9.75 -2.91
N THR A 72 -0.64 10.00 -4.03
CA THR A 72 -0.73 9.06 -5.16
C THR A 72 0.68 8.77 -5.72
N ARG A 73 1.46 9.83 -5.98
CA ARG A 73 2.86 9.71 -6.42
C ARG A 73 3.73 8.95 -5.44
N MET A 74 3.65 9.30 -4.16
CA MET A 74 4.43 8.61 -3.12
C MET A 74 4.02 7.15 -2.96
N PHE A 75 2.74 6.83 -3.13
CA PHE A 75 2.25 5.45 -3.12
C PHE A 75 2.85 4.63 -4.29
N PHE A 76 2.89 5.20 -5.50
CA PHE A 76 3.51 4.55 -6.64
C PHE A 76 5.03 4.45 -6.53
N ASP A 77 5.71 5.45 -5.97
CA ASP A 77 7.15 5.34 -5.66
C ASP A 77 7.43 4.16 -4.71
N VAL A 78 6.56 3.91 -3.71
CA VAL A 78 6.68 2.71 -2.87
C VAL A 78 6.50 1.43 -3.68
N ILE A 79 5.51 1.37 -4.59
CA ILE A 79 5.28 0.20 -5.44
C ILE A 79 6.48 -0.06 -6.34
N ASP A 80 6.97 0.96 -7.05
CA ASP A 80 8.09 0.87 -7.98
C ASP A 80 9.37 0.42 -7.27
N ARG A 81 9.68 1.03 -6.11
CA ARG A 81 10.85 0.61 -5.30
C ARG A 81 10.72 -0.81 -4.78
N ARG A 82 9.51 -1.27 -4.44
CA ARG A 82 9.28 -2.65 -3.98
C ARG A 82 9.31 -3.66 -5.12
N TYR A 83 8.90 -3.27 -6.32
CA TYR A 83 9.01 -4.09 -7.53
C TYR A 83 10.48 -4.32 -7.90
N ASN A 84 11.31 -3.29 -7.81
CA ASN A 84 12.74 -3.34 -8.10
C ASN A 84 13.62 -3.72 -6.90
N LYS A 85 13.01 -4.17 -5.79
CA LYS A 85 13.74 -4.49 -4.56
C LYS A 85 14.41 -5.87 -4.69
N ASP A 86 15.68 -5.94 -4.34
CA ASP A 86 16.38 -7.22 -4.18
C ASP A 86 15.85 -8.03 -2.99
N GLY A 87 15.64 -9.33 -3.21
CA GLY A 87 15.17 -10.26 -2.18
C GLY A 87 13.65 -10.29 -1.99
N PRO A 88 13.15 -10.81 -0.84
CA PRO A 88 11.72 -10.98 -0.64
C PRO A 88 10.95 -9.65 -0.63
N SER A 89 10.02 -9.50 -1.56
CA SER A 89 9.14 -8.34 -1.71
C SER A 89 7.71 -8.79 -2.02
N ILE A 90 6.96 -9.11 -0.97
CA ILE A 90 5.54 -9.46 -1.05
C ILE A 90 4.74 -8.19 -0.85
N MET A 91 3.77 -7.94 -1.73
CA MET A 91 2.79 -6.87 -1.60
C MET A 91 1.39 -7.48 -1.69
N ILE A 92 0.54 -7.16 -0.71
CA ILE A 92 -0.84 -7.66 -0.66
C ILE A 92 -1.77 -6.46 -0.46
N PHE A 93 -2.72 -6.32 -1.36
CA PHE A 93 -3.73 -5.28 -1.31
C PHE A 93 -5.10 -5.93 -1.16
N THR A 94 -5.93 -5.40 -0.26
CA THR A 94 -7.30 -5.88 -0.08
C THR A 94 -8.30 -4.73 -0.22
N SER A 95 -9.43 -5.02 -0.88
CA SER A 95 -10.46 -4.02 -1.16
C SER A 95 -11.86 -4.65 -1.22
N ASN A 96 -12.89 -3.86 -0.91
CA ASN A 96 -14.27 -4.19 -1.25
C ASN A 96 -14.65 -3.79 -2.69
N LYS A 97 -13.80 -3.03 -3.37
CA LYS A 97 -13.92 -2.60 -4.77
C LYS A 97 -13.18 -3.56 -5.69
N THR A 98 -13.61 -3.63 -6.95
CA THR A 98 -12.84 -4.33 -7.99
C THR A 98 -11.63 -3.49 -8.40
N PRO A 99 -10.54 -4.09 -8.90
CA PRO A 99 -9.33 -3.34 -9.29
C PRO A 99 -9.61 -2.18 -10.25
N ASN A 100 -10.52 -2.36 -11.22
CA ASN A 100 -10.88 -1.30 -12.18
C ASN A 100 -11.48 -0.05 -11.50
N GLN A 101 -12.09 -0.20 -10.32
CA GLN A 101 -12.66 0.91 -9.56
C GLN A 101 -11.62 1.64 -8.70
N TRP A 102 -10.39 1.13 -8.60
CA TRP A 102 -9.38 1.76 -7.74
C TRP A 102 -8.90 3.08 -8.30
N ILE A 103 -8.95 3.26 -9.62
CA ILE A 103 -8.54 4.49 -10.31
C ILE A 103 -9.24 5.71 -9.71
N GLU A 104 -10.53 5.61 -9.34
CA GLU A 104 -11.30 6.70 -8.71
C GLU A 104 -10.78 7.16 -7.33
N TYR A 105 -9.91 6.37 -6.70
CA TYR A 105 -9.34 6.64 -5.37
C TYR A 105 -7.89 7.11 -5.41
N PHE A 106 -7.32 7.18 -6.60
CA PHE A 106 -6.00 7.75 -6.89
C PHE A 106 -6.18 8.94 -7.84
N SER A 107 -5.29 9.92 -7.79
CA SER A 107 -5.39 11.06 -8.71
C SER A 107 -4.97 10.65 -10.14
N GLU A 108 -5.77 11.05 -11.14
CA GLU A 108 -5.75 10.53 -12.52
C GLU A 108 -4.41 10.63 -13.26
N ASP A 109 -3.57 11.64 -12.95
CA ASP A 109 -2.31 11.87 -13.67
C ASP A 109 -1.31 10.72 -13.55
N ASP A 110 -1.36 9.94 -12.46
CA ASP A 110 -0.37 8.88 -12.19
C ASP A 110 -0.98 7.46 -12.20
N ALA A 111 -2.31 7.33 -12.06
CA ALA A 111 -3.00 6.03 -12.08
C ALA A 111 -2.98 5.34 -13.46
N LEU A 112 -2.75 6.11 -14.53
CA LEU A 112 -2.61 5.63 -15.92
C LEU A 112 -1.28 4.88 -16.17
N ALA A 113 -0.34 4.87 -15.23
CA ALA A 113 0.89 4.10 -15.37
C ALA A 113 0.68 2.57 -15.28
N PHE A 114 -0.47 2.11 -14.78
CA PHE A 114 -0.78 0.67 -14.68
C PHE A 114 -1.45 0.05 -15.92
N SER A 115 -1.71 0.83 -16.97
CA SER A 115 -2.43 0.35 -18.16
C SER A 115 -1.54 -0.06 -19.33
N ASN A 116 -0.22 -0.24 -19.14
CA ASN A 116 0.69 -0.74 -20.17
C ASN A 116 1.45 -1.99 -19.73
#